data_AF-A0A968MXM8-F1
#
_entry.id   AF-A0A968MXM8-F1
#
_cell.length_a   1.000
_cell.length_b   1.000
_cell.length_c   1.000
_cell.angle_alpha   90.00
_cell.angle_beta   90.00
_cell.angle_gamma   90.00
#
_symmetry.space_group_name_H-M   'P 1'
#
loop_
_entity.id
_entity.type
_entity.pdbx_description
1 polymer ?
#
loop_
_entity_poly.entity_id
_entity_poly.type
_entity_poly.pdbx_seq_one_letter_code
_entity_poly.pdbx_strand_id
1 'polypeptide(L)'
;MRSIDDMVRNASQLDLTFSDPASTSGHLIPRGYLHKLGLSPEKSFASMNFASSHAASILSVYTGKSDIGTSSSESYNRLMANGKVDSTKFVILWKSDPILTDPFCVKNTLPTELKEKIRIAFLEMPVKDKEAFDQYIQYTYKGDRMKDSLILRAVSDSSFNSLREIARSVKSLNIK
;
A
#
# COMPACT_ATOMS: atom_id res chain seq x y z
N MET A 1 7.44 22.73 -3.58
CA MET A 1 7.98 21.70 -2.66
C MET A 1 8.92 20.79 -3.44
N ARG A 2 10.17 20.60 -3.01
CA ARG A 2 11.20 19.81 -3.74
C ARG A 2 11.83 18.67 -2.92
N SER A 3 11.59 18.60 -1.62
CA SER A 3 12.14 17.55 -0.75
C SER A 3 11.24 17.25 0.45
N ILE A 4 11.54 16.17 1.19
CA ILE A 4 10.86 15.87 2.45
C ILE A 4 11.05 16.99 3.49
N ASP A 5 12.21 17.64 3.53
CA ASP A 5 12.46 18.74 4.47
C ASP A 5 11.63 19.98 4.14
N ASP A 6 11.41 20.26 2.84
CA ASP A 6 10.47 21.30 2.42
C ASP A 6 9.05 20.99 2.90
N MET A 7 8.63 19.73 2.78
CA MET A 7 7.33 19.29 3.26
C MET A 7 7.21 19.48 4.77
N VAL A 8 8.21 19.05 5.55
CA VAL A 8 8.20 19.18 7.01
C VAL A 8 8.13 20.64 7.44
N ARG A 9 8.93 21.52 6.83
CA ARG A 9 8.93 22.97 7.15
C ARG A 9 7.61 23.65 6.85
N ASN A 10 6.88 23.20 5.82
CA ASN A 10 5.67 23.85 5.33
C ASN A 10 4.40 23.05 5.63
N ALA A 11 4.47 21.99 6.45
CA ALA A 11 3.37 21.04 6.62
C ALA A 11 2.03 21.72 6.90
N SER A 12 2.01 22.74 7.78
CA SER A 12 0.80 23.46 8.17
C SER A 12 0.12 24.26 7.06
N GLN A 13 0.72 24.35 5.88
CA GLN A 13 0.20 25.00 4.69
C GLN A 13 -0.16 24.01 3.57
N LEU A 14 0.07 22.71 3.78
CA LEU A 14 -0.05 21.69 2.74
C LEU A 14 -1.24 20.77 3.00
N ASP A 15 -1.94 20.42 1.93
CA ASP A 15 -3.02 19.45 1.92
C ASP A 15 -2.48 18.03 1.68
N LEU A 16 -2.70 17.14 2.65
CA LEU A 16 -2.27 15.75 2.61
C LEU A 16 -3.44 14.82 2.26
N THR A 17 -3.24 13.97 1.26
CA THR A 17 -4.21 12.95 0.86
C THR A 17 -3.62 11.54 0.95
N PHE A 18 -4.13 10.74 1.89
CA PHE A 18 -3.88 9.30 1.95
C PHE A 18 -4.70 8.56 0.89
N SER A 19 -4.28 7.34 0.53
CA SER A 19 -5.02 6.51 -0.42
C SER A 19 -6.32 5.99 0.19
N ASP A 20 -6.23 5.19 1.25
CA ASP A 20 -7.36 4.53 1.90
C ASP A 20 -7.03 4.24 3.38
N PRO A 21 -7.98 4.37 4.32
CA PRO A 21 -7.73 4.12 5.74
C PRO A 21 -7.18 2.73 6.06
N ALA A 22 -7.60 1.69 5.33
CA ALA A 22 -7.17 0.32 5.51
C ALA A 22 -5.87 0.00 4.75
N SER A 23 -5.32 0.94 3.97
CA SER A 23 -4.14 0.70 3.15
C SER A 23 -2.85 0.63 3.97
N THR A 24 -2.04 -0.39 3.71
CA THR A 24 -0.68 -0.46 4.27
C THR A 24 0.24 0.56 3.62
N SER A 25 0.45 0.49 2.31
CA SER A 25 1.37 1.37 1.56
C SER A 25 0.85 2.79 1.35
N GLY A 26 -0.48 2.97 1.36
CA GLY A 26 -1.14 4.24 1.11
C GLY A 26 -1.65 4.94 2.36
N HIS A 27 -1.41 4.38 3.56
CA HIS A 27 -1.75 5.02 4.82
C HIS A 27 -0.82 4.60 5.97
N LEU A 28 -0.82 3.34 6.40
CA LEU A 28 -0.10 2.90 7.60
C LEU A 28 1.40 3.24 7.56
N ILE A 29 2.09 2.84 6.49
CA ILE A 29 3.52 3.05 6.31
C ILE A 29 3.90 4.54 6.21
N PRO A 30 3.31 5.33 5.29
CA PRO A 30 3.63 6.76 5.21
C PRO A 30 3.24 7.52 6.47
N ARG A 31 2.14 7.15 7.13
CA ARG A 31 1.74 7.73 8.43
C ARG A 31 2.75 7.43 9.53
N GLY A 32 3.21 6.19 9.64
CA GLY A 32 4.27 5.80 10.57
C GLY A 32 5.54 6.60 10.33
N TYR A 33 5.90 6.85 9.06
CA TYR A 33 7.04 7.70 8.72
C TYR A 33 6.84 9.16 9.13
N LEU A 34 5.66 9.76 8.86
CA LEU A 34 5.34 11.12 9.31
C LEU A 34 5.45 11.25 10.84
N HIS A 35 4.98 10.24 11.60
CA HIS A 35 5.15 10.22 13.05
C HIS A 35 6.61 10.16 13.50
N LYS A 36 7.47 9.41 12.79
CA LYS A 36 8.92 9.43 13.06
C LYS A 36 9.55 10.80 12.81
N LEU A 37 8.97 11.60 11.92
CA LEU A 37 9.35 13.01 11.68
C LEU A 37 8.70 13.98 12.69
N GLY A 38 7.97 13.49 13.69
CA GLY A 38 7.27 14.32 14.67
C GLY A 38 5.97 14.95 14.16
N LEU A 39 5.48 14.55 12.99
CA LEU A 39 4.26 15.06 12.39
C LEU A 39 3.06 14.16 12.73
N SER A 40 1.98 14.77 13.21
CA SER A 40 0.67 14.11 13.33
C SER A 40 -0.19 14.62 12.17
N PRO A 41 -0.59 13.78 11.21
CA PRO A 41 -1.29 14.24 10.00
C PRO A 41 -2.43 15.24 10.26
N GLU A 42 -3.30 14.94 11.22
CA GLU A 42 -4.48 15.74 11.57
C GLU A 42 -4.15 17.08 12.25
N LYS A 43 -2.94 17.25 12.77
CA LYS A 43 -2.52 18.45 13.52
C LYS A 43 -1.47 19.26 12.79
N SER A 44 -0.64 18.59 12.00
CA SER A 44 0.53 19.18 11.38
C SER A 44 0.25 19.70 9.97
N PHE A 45 -0.75 19.17 9.28
CA PHE A 45 -1.11 19.59 7.92
C PHE A 45 -2.30 20.54 7.89
N ALA A 46 -2.41 21.36 6.84
CA ALA A 46 -3.54 22.27 6.66
C ALA A 46 -4.85 21.48 6.55
N SER A 47 -4.83 20.38 5.80
CA SER A 47 -5.89 19.38 5.80
C SER A 47 -5.34 17.97 5.60
N MET A 48 -6.14 16.99 6.03
CA MET A 48 -5.89 15.58 5.79
C MET A 48 -7.17 14.90 5.32
N ASN A 49 -7.10 14.14 4.22
CA ASN A 49 -8.23 13.40 3.68
C ASN A 49 -7.81 12.03 3.09
N PHE A 50 -8.80 11.21 2.75
CA PHE A 50 -8.63 9.94 2.05
C PHE A 50 -9.25 10.00 0.66
N ALA A 51 -8.51 9.56 -0.36
CA ALA A 51 -8.98 9.53 -1.75
C ALA A 51 -9.73 8.25 -2.15
N SER A 52 -9.92 7.31 -1.22
CA SER A 52 -10.55 5.99 -1.42
C SER A 52 -9.80 5.02 -2.35
N SER A 53 -8.67 5.42 -2.95
CA SER A 53 -7.81 4.49 -3.70
C SER A 53 -6.41 5.06 -3.94
N HIS A 54 -5.47 4.16 -4.25
CA HIS A 54 -4.13 4.51 -4.70
C HIS A 54 -4.12 5.41 -5.94
N ALA A 55 -4.96 5.09 -6.93
CA ALA A 55 -5.03 5.86 -8.17
C ALA A 55 -5.59 7.26 -7.92
N ALA A 56 -6.64 7.37 -7.10
CA ALA A 56 -7.26 8.65 -6.77
C ALA A 56 -6.33 9.58 -5.98
N SER A 57 -5.51 9.06 -5.06
CA SER A 57 -4.50 9.84 -4.34
C SER A 57 -3.40 10.36 -5.27
N ILE A 58 -2.93 9.52 -6.22
CA ILE A 58 -1.94 9.97 -7.23
C ILE A 58 -2.54 11.06 -8.13
N LEU A 59 -3.79 10.85 -8.56
CA LEU A 59 -4.48 11.81 -9.43
C LEU A 59 -4.76 13.13 -8.72
N SER A 60 -5.07 13.14 -7.43
CA SER A 60 -5.32 14.38 -6.70
C SER A 60 -4.08 15.29 -6.67
N VAL A 61 -2.89 14.71 -6.51
CA VAL A 61 -1.62 15.45 -6.65
C VAL A 61 -1.40 15.89 -8.09
N TYR A 62 -1.60 14.98 -9.05
CA TYR A 62 -1.38 15.26 -10.47
C TYR A 62 -2.23 16.43 -10.98
N THR A 63 -3.45 16.58 -10.49
CA THR A 63 -4.38 17.66 -10.85
C THR A 63 -4.24 18.90 -9.96
N GLY A 64 -3.33 18.91 -8.99
CA GLY A 64 -3.16 20.02 -8.04
C GLY A 64 -4.31 20.18 -7.04
N LYS A 65 -5.11 19.13 -6.82
CA LYS A 65 -6.17 19.11 -5.79
C LYS A 65 -5.60 18.91 -4.38
N SER A 66 -4.47 18.21 -4.28
CA SER A 66 -3.73 18.01 -3.03
C SER A 66 -2.27 18.32 -3.27
N ASP A 67 -1.58 18.85 -2.26
CA ASP A 67 -0.14 19.09 -2.36
C ASP A 67 0.67 17.79 -2.20
N ILE A 68 0.18 16.88 -1.36
CA ILE A 68 0.85 15.63 -1.03
C ILE A 68 -0.12 14.46 -1.18
N GLY A 69 0.36 13.39 -1.81
CA GLY A 69 -0.35 12.13 -1.96
C GLY A 69 0.54 10.97 -1.56
N THR A 70 -0.04 9.96 -0.91
CA THR A 70 0.69 8.75 -0.54
C THR A 70 0.07 7.55 -1.25
N SER A 71 0.89 6.72 -1.89
CA SER A 71 0.40 5.60 -2.69
C SER A 71 1.45 4.49 -2.85
N SER A 72 1.06 3.36 -3.46
CA SER A 72 1.98 2.28 -3.79
C SER A 72 2.79 2.62 -5.04
N SER A 73 4.07 2.20 -5.07
CA SER A 73 4.91 2.36 -6.27
C SER A 73 4.33 1.62 -7.48
N GLU A 74 3.65 0.50 -7.26
CA GLU A 74 2.97 -0.26 -8.32
C GLU A 74 1.86 0.55 -8.98
N SER A 75 1.00 1.22 -8.19
CA SER A 75 -0.09 2.03 -8.73
C SER A 75 0.45 3.26 -9.47
N TYR A 76 1.51 3.88 -8.95
CA TYR A 76 2.21 4.98 -9.61
C TYR A 76 2.78 4.55 -10.96
N ASN A 77 3.56 3.47 -10.97
CA ASN A 77 4.15 2.91 -12.19
C ASN A 77 3.09 2.48 -13.21
N ARG A 78 1.99 1.88 -12.77
CA ARG A 78 0.88 1.48 -13.65
C ARG A 78 0.19 2.69 -14.29
N LEU A 79 -0.08 3.75 -13.53
CA LEU A 79 -0.68 4.96 -14.09
C LEU A 79 0.26 5.63 -15.11
N MET A 80 1.57 5.65 -14.87
CA MET A 80 2.55 6.15 -15.83
C MET A 80 2.61 5.27 -17.10
N ALA A 81 2.71 3.95 -16.93
CA ALA A 81 2.77 3.01 -18.05
C ALA A 81 1.52 3.05 -18.94
N ASN A 82 0.36 3.39 -18.35
CA ASN A 82 -0.90 3.56 -19.06
C ASN A 82 -1.13 5.00 -19.56
N GLY A 83 -0.13 5.88 -19.47
CA GLY A 83 -0.20 7.28 -19.93
C GLY A 83 -1.22 8.14 -19.20
N LYS A 84 -1.63 7.75 -17.98
CA LYS A 84 -2.62 8.49 -17.18
C LYS A 84 -2.00 9.65 -16.40
N VAL A 85 -0.73 9.53 -16.06
CA VAL A 85 0.05 10.58 -15.40
C VAL A 85 1.47 10.61 -15.98
N ASP A 86 2.14 11.75 -15.83
CA ASP A 86 3.54 11.92 -16.24
C ASP A 86 4.44 12.15 -15.03
N SER A 87 5.57 11.45 -15.00
CA SER A 87 6.58 11.51 -13.94
C SER A 87 7.15 12.90 -13.71
N THR A 88 7.22 13.75 -14.74
CA THR A 88 7.79 15.10 -14.63
C THR A 88 6.96 16.03 -13.75
N LYS A 89 5.70 15.67 -13.49
CA LYS A 89 4.79 16.43 -12.62
C LYS A 89 4.84 16.01 -11.14
N PHE A 90 5.70 15.06 -10.79
CA PHE A 90 5.83 14.59 -9.41
C PHE A 90 7.23 14.83 -8.87
N VAL A 91 7.28 15.07 -7.58
CA VAL A 91 8.51 14.95 -6.78
C VAL A 91 8.27 13.82 -5.79
N ILE A 92 9.09 12.76 -5.86
CA ILE A 92 9.04 11.68 -4.88
C ILE A 92 9.74 12.16 -3.60
N LEU A 93 8.95 12.50 -2.58
CA LEU A 93 9.47 13.01 -1.31
C LEU A 93 10.14 11.92 -0.47
N TRP A 94 9.60 10.69 -0.54
CA TRP A 94 10.10 9.54 0.21
C TRP A 94 9.58 8.23 -0.39
N LYS A 95 10.34 7.15 -0.20
CA LYS A 95 9.96 5.78 -0.55
C LYS A 95 10.35 4.86 0.60
N SER A 96 9.45 3.97 1.00
CA SER A 96 9.75 2.96 2.03
C SER A 96 10.66 1.86 1.50
N ASP A 97 11.24 1.10 2.42
CA ASP A 97 11.72 -0.24 2.11
C ASP A 97 10.58 -1.11 1.56
N PRO A 98 10.89 -2.18 0.80
CA PRO A 98 9.88 -3.14 0.36
C PRO A 98 9.07 -3.69 1.53
N ILE A 99 7.75 -3.72 1.37
CA ILE A 99 6.83 -4.37 2.30
C ILE A 99 6.33 -5.67 1.68
N LEU A 100 5.92 -6.62 2.52
CA LEU A 100 5.27 -7.84 2.04
C LEU A 100 3.98 -7.49 1.28
N THR A 101 3.79 -8.19 0.17
CA THR A 101 2.60 -8.08 -0.68
C THR A 101 1.42 -8.84 -0.08
N ASP A 102 0.27 -8.74 -0.74
CA ASP A 102 -1.03 -9.21 -0.24
C ASP A 102 -1.00 -10.67 0.27
N PRO A 103 -1.31 -10.91 1.56
CA PRO A 103 -1.44 -12.26 2.09
C PRO A 103 -2.80 -12.88 1.78
N PHE A 104 -2.82 -14.20 1.65
CA PHE A 104 -4.05 -14.98 1.82
C PHE A 104 -4.30 -15.19 3.30
N CYS A 105 -5.46 -14.75 3.77
CA CYS A 105 -5.86 -14.89 5.17
C CYS A 105 -7.03 -15.87 5.29
N VAL A 106 -6.98 -16.72 6.31
CA VAL A 106 -8.07 -17.62 6.70
C VAL A 106 -8.50 -17.34 8.13
N LYS A 107 -9.75 -17.66 8.48
CA LYS A 107 -10.25 -17.46 9.84
C LYS A 107 -9.42 -18.28 10.85
N ASN A 108 -9.10 -17.66 11.99
CA ASN A 108 -8.36 -18.32 13.07
C ASN A 108 -9.12 -19.51 13.68
N THR A 109 -10.45 -19.55 13.57
CA THR A 109 -11.30 -20.63 14.07
C THR A 109 -11.35 -21.87 13.19
N LEU A 110 -10.80 -21.84 11.97
CA LEU A 110 -10.77 -23.04 11.12
C LEU A 110 -9.90 -24.14 11.76
N PRO A 111 -10.28 -25.43 11.61
CA PRO A 111 -9.44 -26.54 12.04
C PRO A 111 -8.04 -26.44 11.43
N THR A 112 -7.01 -26.77 12.22
CA THR A 112 -5.60 -26.69 11.79
C THR A 112 -5.34 -27.48 10.51
N GLU A 113 -5.93 -28.67 10.40
CA GLU A 113 -5.82 -29.51 9.21
C GLU A 113 -6.38 -28.82 7.95
N LEU A 114 -7.51 -28.11 8.08
CA LEU A 114 -8.10 -27.38 6.95
C LEU A 114 -7.25 -26.18 6.54
N LYS A 115 -6.66 -25.45 7.51
CA LYS A 115 -5.73 -24.35 7.22
C LYS A 115 -4.53 -24.84 6.42
N GLU A 116 -3.97 -25.99 6.80
CA GLU A 116 -2.82 -26.58 6.10
C GLU A 116 -3.20 -27.07 4.70
N LYS A 117 -4.36 -27.71 4.54
CA LYS A 117 -4.88 -28.10 3.22
C LYS A 117 -5.07 -26.89 2.28
N ILE A 118 -5.64 -25.80 2.78
CA ILE A 118 -5.79 -24.55 2.01
C ILE A 118 -4.41 -24.00 1.63
N ARG A 119 -3.47 -23.93 2.58
CA ARG A 119 -2.11 -23.44 2.32
C ARG A 119 -1.41 -24.25 1.22
N ILE A 120 -1.43 -25.59 1.33
CA ILE A 120 -0.82 -26.48 0.33
C ILE A 120 -1.50 -26.28 -1.03
N ALA A 121 -2.83 -26.22 -1.07
CA ALA A 121 -3.57 -26.01 -2.32
C ALA A 121 -3.11 -24.74 -3.05
N PHE A 122 -3.02 -23.60 -2.36
CA PHE A 122 -2.53 -22.36 -2.98
C PHE A 122 -1.06 -22.46 -3.41
N LEU A 123 -0.18 -23.04 -2.61
CA LEU A 123 1.24 -23.15 -2.94
C LEU A 123 1.51 -24.06 -4.14
N GLU A 124 0.72 -25.12 -4.29
CA GLU A 124 0.87 -26.08 -5.38
C GLU A 124 0.09 -25.69 -6.65
N MET A 125 -0.92 -24.80 -6.54
CA MET A 125 -1.77 -24.35 -7.64
C MET A 125 -0.99 -23.94 -8.91
N PRO A 126 0.10 -23.14 -8.83
CA PRO A 126 0.84 -22.74 -10.04
C PRO A 126 1.42 -23.91 -10.85
N VAL A 127 1.66 -25.06 -10.22
CA VAL A 127 2.28 -26.24 -10.83
C VAL A 127 1.25 -27.33 -11.12
N LYS A 128 0.35 -27.61 -10.16
CA LYS A 128 -0.63 -28.70 -10.27
C LYS A 128 -1.88 -28.32 -11.06
N ASP A 129 -2.22 -27.03 -11.10
CA ASP A 129 -3.39 -26.52 -11.82
C ASP A 129 -3.09 -25.12 -12.38
N LYS A 130 -2.21 -25.09 -13.39
CA LYS A 130 -1.76 -23.85 -14.02
C LYS A 130 -2.93 -23.05 -14.61
N GLU A 131 -3.95 -23.72 -15.15
CA GLU A 131 -5.12 -23.05 -15.72
C GLU A 131 -5.90 -22.28 -14.65
N ALA A 132 -6.18 -22.91 -13.50
CA ALA A 132 -6.82 -22.23 -12.38
C ALA A 132 -5.96 -21.07 -11.84
N PHE A 133 -4.64 -21.27 -11.77
CA PHE A 133 -3.71 -20.21 -11.39
C PHE A 133 -3.79 -19.02 -12.37
N ASP A 134 -3.72 -19.28 -13.67
CA ASP A 134 -3.77 -18.24 -14.70
C ASP A 134 -5.11 -17.48 -14.66
N GLN A 135 -6.24 -18.18 -14.45
CA GLN A 135 -7.55 -17.57 -14.29
C GLN A 135 -7.64 -16.71 -13.03
N TYR A 136 -7.12 -17.19 -11.89
CA TYR A 136 -7.02 -16.41 -10.66
C TYR A 136 -6.24 -15.12 -10.88
N ILE A 137 -5.11 -15.20 -11.59
CA ILE A 137 -4.27 -14.06 -11.88
C ILE A 137 -4.98 -13.08 -12.82
N GLN A 138 -5.63 -13.57 -13.86
CA GLN A 138 -6.41 -12.75 -14.78
C GLN A 138 -7.54 -12.02 -14.05
N TYR A 139 -8.28 -12.69 -13.18
CA TYR A 139 -9.40 -12.10 -12.46
C TYR A 139 -8.93 -11.05 -11.44
N THR A 140 -7.92 -11.41 -10.64
CA THR A 140 -7.43 -10.57 -9.54
C THR A 140 -6.66 -9.36 -10.06
N TYR A 141 -5.79 -9.56 -11.04
CA TYR A 141 -4.88 -8.52 -11.53
C TYR A 141 -5.29 -7.92 -12.86
N LYS A 142 -6.43 -8.33 -13.44
CA LYS A 142 -7.02 -7.77 -14.67
C LYS A 142 -6.02 -7.63 -15.84
N GLY A 143 -5.08 -8.57 -15.94
CA GLY A 143 -4.05 -8.57 -16.99
C GLY A 143 -2.85 -7.65 -16.75
N ASP A 144 -2.61 -7.18 -15.51
CA ASP A 144 -1.40 -6.42 -15.13
C ASP A 144 -0.13 -7.22 -15.49
N ARG A 145 0.91 -6.53 -16.01
CA ARG A 145 2.19 -7.11 -16.43
C ARG A 145 2.96 -7.74 -15.27
N MET A 146 2.60 -7.43 -14.02
CA MET A 146 3.11 -8.11 -12.83
C MET A 146 2.76 -9.61 -12.79
N LYS A 147 1.79 -10.07 -13.61
CA LYS A 147 1.32 -11.47 -13.71
C LYS A 147 2.45 -12.48 -13.93
N ASP A 148 3.45 -12.13 -14.74
CA ASP A 148 4.54 -13.05 -15.11
C ASP A 148 5.60 -13.16 -14.00
N SER A 149 5.46 -12.36 -12.93
CA SER A 149 6.38 -12.30 -11.80
C SER A 149 5.75 -12.71 -10.46
N LEU A 150 4.46 -13.09 -10.46
CA LEU A 150 3.78 -13.43 -9.22
C LEU A 150 4.21 -14.81 -8.72
N ILE A 151 4.66 -14.84 -7.47
CA ILE A 151 5.10 -16.07 -6.80
C ILE A 151 4.30 -16.20 -5.51
N LEU A 152 3.62 -17.33 -5.35
CA LEU A 152 3.02 -17.70 -4.08
C LEU A 152 4.11 -18.27 -3.17
N ARG A 153 4.25 -17.67 -1.99
CA ARG A 153 5.23 -18.11 -0.99
C ARG A 153 4.57 -18.39 0.33
N ALA A 154 5.05 -19.43 0.99
CA ALA A 154 4.72 -19.70 2.36
C ALA A 154 5.23 -18.54 3.24
N VAL A 155 4.32 -17.95 4.01
CA VAL A 155 4.63 -16.94 5.02
C VAL A 155 4.11 -17.38 6.37
N SER A 156 4.76 -16.91 7.43
CA SER A 156 4.28 -17.06 8.81
C SER A 156 3.55 -15.80 9.25
N ASP A 157 2.72 -15.91 10.28
CA ASP A 157 2.12 -14.73 10.92
C ASP A 157 3.17 -13.71 11.39
N SER A 158 4.31 -14.19 11.88
CA SER A 158 5.42 -13.35 12.34
C SER A 158 6.06 -12.52 11.22
N SER A 159 5.85 -12.88 9.95
CA SER A 159 6.32 -12.11 8.80
C SER A 159 5.70 -10.71 8.75
N PHE A 160 4.54 -10.51 9.41
CA PHE A 160 3.83 -9.23 9.47
C PHE A 160 4.05 -8.45 10.78
N ASN A 161 4.97 -8.90 11.64
CA ASN A 161 5.22 -8.24 12.93
C ASN A 161 5.71 -6.79 12.79
N SER A 162 6.56 -6.50 11.81
CA SER A 162 7.03 -5.12 11.57
C SER A 162 5.88 -4.16 11.23
N LEU A 163 4.90 -4.62 10.45
CA LEU A 163 3.69 -3.84 10.17
C LEU A 163 2.87 -3.59 11.44
N ARG A 164 2.74 -4.61 12.31
CA ARG A 164 2.04 -4.47 13.60
C ARG A 164 2.75 -3.51 14.55
N GLU A 165 4.07 -3.50 14.56
CA GLU A 165 4.86 -2.57 15.36
C GLU A 165 4.66 -1.12 14.90
N ILE A 166 4.69 -0.88 13.58
CA ILE A 166 4.38 0.45 13.02
C ILE A 166 2.96 0.86 13.41
N ALA A 167 1.99 -0.03 13.23
CA ALA A 167 0.61 0.18 13.65
C ALA A 167 0.47 0.59 15.11
N ARG A 168 1.12 -0.13 16.02
CA ARG A 168 1.11 0.17 17.46
C ARG A 168 1.82 1.49 17.81
N SER A 169 2.82 1.89 17.02
CA SER A 169 3.54 3.14 17.23
C SER A 169 2.70 4.38 16.88
N VAL A 170 1.69 4.22 16.02
CA VAL A 170 0.81 5.29 15.60
C VAL A 170 -0.37 5.39 16.58
N LYS A 171 -0.23 6.25 17.60
CA LYS A 171 -1.22 6.42 18.69
C LYS A 171 -2.65 6.72 18.23
N SER A 172 -2.82 7.29 17.04
CA SER A 172 -4.13 7.66 16.46
C SER A 172 -4.81 6.53 15.68
N LEU A 173 -4.09 5.43 15.40
CA LEU A 173 -4.66 4.27 14.72
C LEU A 173 -5.22 3.31 15.78
N ASN A 174 -6.54 3.38 16.01
CA ASN A 174 -7.24 2.34 16.76
C ASN A 174 -7.42 1.11 15.88
N ILE A 175 -6.41 0.24 15.90
CA ILE A 175 -6.54 -1.12 15.35
C ILE A 175 -7.22 -1.95 16.44
N LYS A 176 -8.52 -2.18 16.26
CA LYS A 176 -9.28 -3.13 17.08
C LYS A 176 -8.91 -4.57 16.73
#